data_AF-A0A9W8QRE8-F1
#
_entry.id   AF-A0A9W8QRE8-F1
#
_cell.length_a   1.000
_cell.length_b   1.000
_cell.length_c   1.000
_cell.angle_alpha   90.00
_cell.angle_beta   90.00
_cell.angle_gamma   90.00
#
_symmetry.space_group_name_H-M   'P 1'
#
loop_
_entity.id
_entity.type
_entity.pdbx_description
1 polymer ?
#
loop_
_entity_poly.entity_id
_entity_poly.type
_entity_poly.pdbx_seq_one_letter_code
_entity_poly.pdbx_strand_id
1 'polypeptide(L)'
;MNRSSKPRLTIVVACVDPRCSIDQFIDLDLGVSNGEMVMVSRNAGGNIRFAVRDILLLDTKFVVDELIVVHHTDCGSLMFTNDWMRDAVKARVGESHWDEIDQINWGANTDMAGSVRGDLEWLRANKVIRDELRNTARGFLYNIETGKAEEIKLA
;
A
#
# COMPACT_ATOMS: atom_id res chain seq x y z
N MET A 1 -10.23 28.43 8.64
CA MET A 1 -10.43 27.48 9.76
C MET A 1 -9.07 27.10 10.30
N ASN A 2 -8.84 27.26 11.60
CA ASN A 2 -7.53 27.08 12.23
C ASN A 2 -7.17 25.58 12.24
N ARG A 3 -6.05 25.18 11.61
CA ARG A 3 -5.59 23.77 11.53
C ARG A 3 -5.18 23.18 12.89
N SER A 4 -4.98 24.02 13.91
CA SER A 4 -4.37 23.65 15.19
C SER A 4 -5.17 22.67 16.07
N SER A 5 -6.42 22.32 15.74
CA SER A 5 -7.27 21.45 16.60
C SER A 5 -7.86 20.23 15.89
N LYS A 6 -7.56 20.01 14.60
CA LYS A 6 -8.04 18.83 13.87
C LYS A 6 -6.99 17.71 13.99
N PRO A 7 -7.37 16.49 14.42
CA PRO A 7 -6.45 15.36 14.39
C PRO A 7 -5.98 15.11 12.95
N ARG A 8 -4.70 14.74 12.79
CA ARG A 8 -4.13 14.40 11.48
C ARG A 8 -4.89 13.22 10.89
N LEU A 9 -5.16 13.27 9.59
CA LEU A 9 -5.77 12.18 8.84
C LEU A 9 -4.71 11.42 8.05
N THR A 10 -4.50 10.16 8.42
CA THR A 10 -3.52 9.26 7.81
C THR A 10 -4.23 8.14 7.06
N ILE A 11 -3.81 7.88 5.82
CA ILE A 11 -4.18 6.66 5.10
C ILE A 11 -3.01 5.69 5.18
N VAL A 12 -3.28 4.46 5.62
CA VAL A 12 -2.33 3.35 5.57
C VAL A 12 -2.78 2.39 4.49
N VAL A 13 -1.93 2.10 3.51
CA VAL A 13 -2.12 1.02 2.55
C VAL A 13 -1.32 -0.19 3.01
N ALA A 14 -1.99 -1.32 3.21
CA ALA A 14 -1.38 -2.52 3.78
C ALA A 14 -1.88 -3.83 3.15
N CYS A 15 -1.17 -4.92 3.41
CA CYS A 15 -1.59 -6.23 2.92
C CYS A 15 -2.87 -6.73 3.62
N VAL A 16 -3.68 -7.55 2.94
CA VAL A 16 -4.81 -8.29 3.56
C VAL A 16 -4.37 -9.41 4.52
N ASP A 17 -3.07 -9.70 4.60
CA ASP A 17 -2.52 -10.72 5.48
C ASP A 17 -2.94 -10.48 6.95
N PRO A 18 -3.61 -11.45 7.60
CA PRO A 18 -4.12 -11.27 8.97
C PRO A 18 -3.01 -11.06 10.01
N ARG A 19 -1.76 -11.46 9.70
CA ARG A 19 -0.58 -11.26 10.56
C ARG A 19 -0.09 -9.81 10.53
N CYS A 20 -0.46 -9.04 9.51
CA CYS A 20 -0.16 -7.61 9.38
C CYS A 20 -1.26 -6.75 10.05
N SER A 21 -1.31 -6.75 11.39
CA SER A 21 -2.25 -5.92 12.15
C SER A 21 -1.66 -4.54 12.41
N ILE A 22 -2.14 -3.53 11.67
CA ILE A 22 -1.64 -2.15 11.76
C ILE A 22 -1.68 -1.60 13.20
N ASP A 23 -2.74 -1.91 13.94
CA ASP A 23 -2.93 -1.47 15.33
C ASP A 23 -1.77 -1.88 16.27
N GLN A 24 -0.98 -2.91 15.91
CA GLN A 24 0.12 -3.40 16.74
C GLN A 24 1.37 -2.51 16.68
N PHE A 25 1.58 -1.78 15.59
CA PHE A 25 2.82 -1.05 15.34
C PHE A 25 2.62 0.40 14.85
N ILE A 26 1.37 0.84 14.68
CA ILE A 26 1.05 2.18 14.20
C ILE A 26 1.61 3.30 15.08
N ASP A 27 1.54 3.15 16.40
CA ASP A 27 2.01 4.17 17.33
C ASP A 27 3.54 4.20 17.42
N LEU A 28 4.15 3.03 17.68
CA LEU A 28 5.57 2.93 18.00
C LEU A 28 6.46 3.01 16.76
N ASP A 29 6.07 2.36 15.68
CA ASP A 29 6.93 2.19 14.51
C ASP A 29 6.56 3.18 13.39
N LEU A 30 5.27 3.38 13.15
CA LEU A 30 4.83 4.38 12.15
C LEU A 30 4.84 5.82 12.70
N GLY A 31 4.91 5.99 14.02
CA GLY A 31 4.95 7.30 14.68
C GLY A 31 3.62 8.08 14.55
N VAL A 32 2.51 7.37 14.38
CA VAL A 32 1.16 7.96 14.34
C VAL A 32 0.68 8.05 15.78
N SER A 33 0.38 9.25 16.27
CA SER A 33 0.04 9.44 17.69
C SER A 33 -1.39 8.99 18.01
N ASN A 34 -1.60 8.55 19.25
CA ASN A 34 -2.94 8.31 19.79
C ASN A 34 -3.86 9.51 19.59
N GLY A 35 -5.04 9.28 19.00
CA GLY A 35 -6.02 10.30 18.68
C GLY A 35 -5.92 10.88 17.26
N GLU A 36 -4.93 10.47 16.45
CA GLU A 36 -4.94 10.70 15.00
C GLU A 36 -6.02 9.83 14.33
N MET A 37 -6.57 10.33 13.22
CA MET A 37 -7.56 9.59 12.42
C MET A 37 -6.83 8.72 11.41
N VAL A 38 -7.02 7.41 11.49
CA VAL A 38 -6.37 6.44 10.59
C VAL A 38 -7.41 5.71 9.76
N MET A 39 -7.21 5.69 8.45
CA MET A 39 -7.99 4.87 7.52
C MET A 39 -7.07 3.83 6.90
N VAL A 40 -7.41 2.55 7.03
CA VAL A 40 -6.60 1.45 6.49
C VAL A 40 -7.24 0.89 5.23
N SER A 41 -6.59 1.05 4.08
CA SER A 41 -6.96 0.40 2.82
C SER A 41 -6.12 -0.87 2.66
N ARG A 42 -6.76 -2.03 2.49
CA ARG A 42 -6.08 -3.33 2.43
C ARG A 42 -6.32 -4.02 1.10
N ASN A 43 -5.25 -4.53 0.48
CA ASN A 43 -5.31 -5.35 -0.73
C ASN A 43 -4.19 -6.42 -0.72
N ALA A 44 -4.21 -7.36 -1.67
CA ALA A 44 -3.17 -8.38 -1.77
C ALA A 44 -1.79 -7.74 -2.02
N GLY A 45 -0.86 -7.96 -1.11
CA GLY A 45 0.50 -7.39 -1.17
C GLY A 45 0.62 -5.94 -0.67
N GLY A 46 -0.48 -5.27 -0.31
CA GLY A 46 -0.43 -3.87 0.14
C GLY A 46 0.01 -2.90 -0.97
N ASN A 47 -0.28 -3.24 -2.21
CA ASN A 47 0.15 -2.49 -3.38
C ASN A 47 -0.63 -1.19 -3.51
N ILE A 48 0.07 -0.06 -3.49
CA ILE A 48 -0.56 1.25 -3.55
C ILE A 48 -1.34 1.51 -4.83
N ARG A 49 -0.96 0.86 -5.95
CA ARG A 49 -1.62 1.05 -7.26
C ARG A 49 -3.07 0.57 -7.24
N PHE A 50 -3.39 -0.41 -6.42
CA PHE A 50 -4.76 -0.91 -6.26
C PHE A 50 -5.58 -0.07 -5.27
N ALA A 51 -4.92 0.75 -4.44
CA ALA A 51 -5.56 1.65 -3.47
C ALA A 51 -5.78 3.08 -4.01
N VAL A 52 -5.33 3.39 -5.24
CA VAL A 52 -5.37 4.75 -5.81
C VAL A 52 -6.77 5.34 -5.79
N ARG A 53 -7.78 4.55 -6.17
CA ARG A 53 -9.18 4.99 -6.14
C ARG A 53 -9.61 5.44 -4.75
N ASP A 54 -9.22 4.71 -3.72
CA ASP A 54 -9.54 5.04 -2.32
C ASP A 54 -8.79 6.31 -1.89
N ILE A 55 -7.49 6.40 -2.20
CA ILE A 55 -6.65 7.56 -1.89
C ILE A 55 -7.23 8.83 -2.52
N LEU A 56 -7.57 8.79 -3.80
CA LEU A 56 -8.13 9.95 -4.52
C LEU A 56 -9.48 10.38 -3.95
N LEU A 57 -10.36 9.43 -3.65
CA LEU A 57 -11.67 9.73 -3.06
C LEU A 57 -11.51 10.38 -1.68
N LEU A 58 -10.68 9.80 -0.82
CA LEU A 58 -10.49 10.24 0.55
C LEU A 58 -9.74 11.58 0.62
N ASP A 59 -8.67 11.78 -0.16
CA ASP A 59 -7.94 13.05 -0.21
C ASP A 59 -8.81 14.17 -0.77
N THR A 60 -9.59 13.90 -1.82
CA THR A 60 -10.52 14.90 -2.37
C THR A 60 -11.58 15.30 -1.34
N LYS A 61 -12.11 14.35 -0.57
CA LYS A 61 -13.22 14.61 0.35
C LYS A 61 -12.78 15.20 1.69
N PHE A 62 -11.62 14.78 2.21
CA PHE A 62 -11.22 15.04 3.59
C PHE A 62 -9.91 15.79 3.74
N VAL A 63 -9.13 15.91 2.65
CA VAL A 63 -7.75 16.41 2.61
C VAL A 63 -6.88 15.62 3.58
N VAL A 64 -6.24 14.58 3.06
CA VAL A 64 -5.41 13.65 3.82
C VAL A 64 -4.08 14.32 4.14
N ASP A 65 -3.63 14.18 5.39
CA ASP A 65 -2.39 14.79 5.85
C ASP A 65 -1.18 13.87 5.60
N GLU A 66 -1.39 12.56 5.60
CA GLU A 66 -0.31 11.57 5.48
C GLU A 66 -0.74 10.30 4.75
N LEU A 67 0.17 9.73 3.98
CA LEU A 67 0.01 8.46 3.30
C LEU A 67 1.18 7.53 3.66
N ILE A 68 0.85 6.35 4.16
CA ILE A 68 1.83 5.34 4.57
C ILE A 68 1.59 4.07 3.77
N VAL A 69 2.66 3.52 3.20
CA VAL A 69 2.67 2.21 2.53
C VAL A 69 3.33 1.21 3.47
N VAL A 70 2.65 0.10 3.76
CA VAL A 70 3.18 -0.97 4.60
C VAL A 70 3.15 -2.28 3.85
N HIS A 71 4.33 -2.82 3.59
CA HIS A 71 4.50 -4.19 3.15
C HIS A 71 4.97 -5.04 4.33
N HIS A 72 5.02 -6.36 4.18
CA HIS A 72 5.49 -7.24 5.25
C HIS A 72 6.38 -8.37 4.73
N THR A 73 7.22 -8.93 5.61
CA THR A 73 8.00 -10.13 5.33
C THR A 73 7.11 -11.36 5.18
N ASP A 74 7.58 -12.38 4.46
CA ASP A 74 6.80 -13.62 4.17
C ASP A 74 5.42 -13.32 3.54
N CYS A 75 5.41 -12.38 2.59
CA CYS A 75 4.21 -12.04 1.84
C CYS A 75 3.94 -13.06 0.74
N GLY A 76 2.69 -13.52 0.61
CA GLY A 76 2.29 -14.43 -0.47
C GLY A 76 2.52 -13.88 -1.88
N SER A 77 2.67 -12.57 -2.04
CA SER A 77 3.03 -11.94 -3.34
C SER A 77 4.42 -12.33 -3.86
N LEU A 78 5.28 -12.91 -3.00
CA LEU A 78 6.59 -13.46 -3.39
C LEU A 78 6.50 -14.86 -3.99
N MET A 79 5.35 -15.52 -3.87
CA MET A 79 5.20 -16.95 -4.18
C MET A 79 4.72 -17.20 -5.62
N PHE A 80 4.56 -16.15 -6.43
CA PHE A 80 4.11 -16.26 -7.81
C PHE A 80 4.72 -15.18 -8.70
N THR A 81 4.62 -15.37 -10.02
CA THR A 81 4.91 -14.35 -11.03
C THR A 81 3.62 -13.85 -11.67
N ASN A 82 3.64 -12.66 -12.25
CA ASN A 82 2.50 -12.14 -13.01
C ASN A 82 2.10 -13.08 -14.17
N ASP A 83 3.08 -13.71 -14.84
CA ASP A 83 2.85 -14.65 -15.94
C ASP A 83 2.20 -15.93 -15.44
N TRP A 84 2.67 -16.48 -14.32
CA TRP A 84 2.07 -17.67 -13.73
C TRP A 84 0.61 -17.42 -13.30
N MET A 85 0.32 -16.26 -12.69
CA MET A 85 -1.05 -15.90 -12.32
C MET A 85 -1.97 -15.74 -13.53
N ARG A 86 -1.47 -15.06 -14.58
CA ARG A 86 -2.18 -14.88 -15.85
C ARG A 86 -2.54 -16.25 -16.47
N ASP A 87 -1.57 -17.14 -16.61
CA ASP A 87 -1.78 -18.46 -17.20
C ASP A 87 -2.71 -19.34 -16.35
N ALA A 88 -2.55 -19.31 -15.03
CA ALA A 88 -3.38 -20.08 -14.10
C ALA A 88 -4.85 -19.64 -14.14
N VAL A 89 -5.13 -18.35 -14.32
CA VAL A 89 -6.50 -17.84 -14.45
C VAL A 89 -7.07 -18.15 -15.84
N LYS A 90 -6.27 -17.98 -16.92
CA LYS A 90 -6.67 -18.35 -18.28
C LYS A 90 -7.08 -19.82 -18.41
N ALA A 91 -6.36 -20.72 -17.74
CA ALA A 91 -6.69 -22.15 -17.73
C ALA A 91 -8.04 -22.50 -17.08
N ARG A 92 -8.67 -21.55 -16.36
CA ARG A 92 -9.94 -21.73 -15.64
C ARG A 92 -11.13 -21.08 -16.35
N VAL A 93 -10.89 -20.30 -17.40
CA VAL A 93 -11.93 -19.55 -18.12
C VAL A 93 -11.82 -19.74 -19.62
N GLY A 94 -12.86 -19.38 -20.37
CA GLY A 94 -12.83 -19.42 -21.83
C GLY A 94 -11.91 -18.35 -22.44
N GLU A 95 -11.39 -18.63 -23.64
CA GLU A 95 -10.49 -17.74 -24.40
C GLU A 95 -11.08 -16.32 -24.64
N SER A 96 -12.42 -16.20 -24.66
CA SER A 96 -13.11 -14.92 -24.82
C SER A 96 -12.82 -13.89 -23.72
N HIS A 97 -12.24 -14.30 -22.58
CA HIS A 97 -11.92 -13.42 -21.45
C HIS A 97 -10.41 -13.15 -21.30
N TRP A 98 -9.57 -13.71 -22.19
CA TRP A 98 -8.13 -13.64 -22.02
C TRP A 98 -7.58 -12.22 -22.12
N ASP A 99 -8.17 -11.37 -22.97
CA ASP A 99 -7.78 -9.97 -23.09
C ASP A 99 -7.98 -9.20 -21.77
N GLU A 100 -9.07 -9.48 -21.05
CA GLU A 100 -9.32 -8.87 -19.73
C GLU A 100 -8.25 -9.29 -18.72
N ILE A 101 -7.88 -10.57 -18.71
CA ILE A 101 -6.85 -11.14 -17.81
C ILE A 101 -5.48 -10.54 -18.12
N ASP A 102 -5.18 -10.32 -19.40
CA ASP A 102 -3.87 -9.83 -19.83
C ASP A 102 -3.56 -8.40 -19.38
N GLN A 103 -4.60 -7.61 -19.10
CA GLN A 103 -4.49 -6.24 -18.59
C GLN A 103 -4.39 -6.16 -17.06
N ILE A 104 -4.60 -7.27 -16.34
CA ILE A 104 -4.53 -7.28 -14.89
C ILE A 104 -3.06 -7.22 -14.44
N ASN A 105 -2.75 -6.23 -13.61
CA ASN A 105 -1.54 -6.25 -12.81
C ASN A 105 -1.79 -7.14 -11.59
N TRP A 106 -1.07 -8.26 -11.47
CA TRP A 106 -1.26 -9.23 -10.39
C TRP A 106 -0.49 -8.90 -9.11
N GLY A 107 0.38 -7.89 -9.14
CA GLY A 107 1.11 -7.44 -7.96
C GLY A 107 2.15 -8.45 -7.44
N ALA A 108 2.71 -9.29 -8.31
CA ALA A 108 3.83 -10.16 -7.95
C ALA A 108 5.05 -9.34 -7.51
N ASN A 109 5.72 -9.80 -6.46
CA ASN A 109 6.92 -9.17 -5.90
C ASN A 109 8.10 -10.13 -5.93
N THR A 110 9.31 -9.59 -6.01
CA THR A 110 10.57 -10.36 -5.89
C THR A 110 11.35 -10.00 -4.64
N ASP A 111 11.18 -8.76 -4.14
CA ASP A 111 11.76 -8.25 -2.92
C ASP A 111 10.76 -7.27 -2.27
N MET A 112 10.45 -7.47 -0.99
CA MET A 112 9.47 -6.63 -0.30
C MET A 112 10.01 -5.23 -0.02
N ALA A 113 11.28 -5.10 0.34
CA ALA A 113 11.89 -3.78 0.57
C ALA A 113 11.96 -2.98 -0.75
N GLY A 114 12.37 -3.62 -1.83
CA GLY A 114 12.35 -3.10 -3.19
C GLY A 114 10.95 -2.74 -3.65
N SER A 115 9.94 -3.55 -3.32
CA SER A 115 8.54 -3.27 -3.63
C SER A 115 8.03 -2.00 -2.94
N VAL A 116 8.35 -1.81 -1.66
CA VAL A 116 8.05 -0.55 -0.95
C VAL A 116 8.69 0.65 -1.66
N ARG A 117 9.96 0.55 -2.06
CA ARG A 117 10.63 1.63 -2.82
C ARG A 117 9.93 1.90 -4.16
N GLY A 118 9.64 0.85 -4.92
CA GLY A 118 8.96 0.97 -6.21
C GLY A 118 7.56 1.56 -6.10
N ASP A 119 6.84 1.27 -5.01
CA ASP A 119 5.54 1.88 -4.70
C ASP A 119 5.69 3.37 -4.40
N LEU A 120 6.67 3.76 -3.58
CA LEU A 120 6.93 5.17 -3.27
C LEU A 120 7.42 5.96 -4.50
N GLU A 121 8.28 5.38 -5.34
CA GLU A 121 8.73 5.99 -6.60
C GLU A 121 7.57 6.20 -7.57
N TRP A 122 6.73 5.17 -7.74
CA TRP A 122 5.53 5.26 -8.56
C TRP A 122 4.57 6.33 -8.03
N LEU A 123 4.40 6.40 -6.71
CA LEU A 123 3.57 7.42 -6.07
C LEU A 123 4.10 8.82 -6.37
N ARG A 124 5.40 9.08 -6.17
CA ARG A 124 6.04 10.37 -6.48
C ARG A 124 5.88 10.79 -7.93
N ALA A 125 5.89 9.83 -8.85
CA ALA A 125 5.68 10.06 -10.29
C ALA A 125 4.20 10.31 -10.65
N ASN A 126 3.25 9.83 -9.85
CA ASN A 126 1.83 9.90 -10.18
C ASN A 126 1.24 11.31 -9.96
N LYS A 127 0.96 12.01 -11.07
CA LYS A 127 0.45 13.39 -11.08
C LYS A 127 -1.04 13.54 -10.74
N VAL A 128 -1.78 12.44 -10.64
CA VAL A 128 -3.18 12.47 -10.19
C VAL A 128 -3.27 12.61 -8.67
N ILE A 129 -2.23 12.19 -7.94
CA ILE A 129 -2.14 12.35 -6.49
C ILE A 129 -1.50 13.71 -6.18
N ARG A 130 -2.12 14.44 -5.26
CA ARG A 130 -1.72 15.76 -4.81
C ARG A 130 -0.26 15.79 -4.34
N ASP A 131 0.46 16.84 -4.76
CA ASP A 131 1.91 16.98 -4.56
C ASP A 131 2.33 16.84 -3.09
N GLU A 132 1.63 17.48 -2.16
CA GLU A 132 2.03 17.40 -0.75
C GLU A 132 1.82 15.99 -0.17
N LEU A 133 0.90 15.19 -0.71
CA LEU A 133 0.65 13.83 -0.24
C LEU A 133 1.66 12.84 -0.85
N ARG A 134 1.90 12.92 -2.17
CA ARG A 134 2.81 11.97 -2.84
C ARG A 134 4.28 12.21 -2.52
N ASN A 135 4.67 13.45 -2.22
CA ASN A 135 6.07 13.79 -1.96
C ASN A 135 6.49 13.48 -0.51
N THR A 136 5.52 13.42 0.41
CA THR A 136 5.76 13.18 1.85
C THR A 136 5.38 11.76 2.28
N ALA A 137 4.86 10.93 1.38
CA ALA A 137 4.49 9.56 1.70
C ALA A 137 5.67 8.74 2.23
N ARG A 138 5.39 7.92 3.23
CA ARG A 138 6.36 7.06 3.92
C ARG A 138 6.09 5.60 3.59
N GLY A 139 7.14 4.79 3.58
CA GLY A 139 7.05 3.36 3.29
C GLY A 139 7.72 2.55 4.39
N PHE A 140 7.11 1.44 4.77
CA PHE A 140 7.58 0.58 5.85
C PHE A 140 7.55 -0.89 5.44
N LEU A 141 8.50 -1.64 5.97
CA LEU A 141 8.52 -3.09 5.92
C LEU A 141 8.27 -3.64 7.32
N TYR A 142 7.11 -4.29 7.51
CA TYR A 142 6.74 -4.96 8.75
C TYR A 142 7.30 -6.38 8.77
N ASN A 143 8.11 -6.69 9.78
CA ASN A 143 8.56 -8.04 10.04
C ASN A 143 7.52 -8.78 10.89
N ILE A 144 6.85 -9.76 10.28
CA ILE A 144 5.77 -10.51 10.94
C ILE A 144 6.25 -11.40 12.10
N GLU A 145 7.53 -11.78 12.13
CA GLU A 145 8.09 -12.63 13.18
C GLU A 145 8.45 -11.80 14.42
N THR A 146 9.00 -10.60 14.21
CA THR A 146 9.44 -9.74 15.32
C THR A 146 8.37 -8.75 15.76
N GLY A 147 7.34 -8.52 14.94
CA GLY A 147 6.29 -7.53 15.20
C GLY A 147 6.76 -6.09 15.07
N LYS A 148 7.81 -5.83 14.28
CA LYS A 148 8.40 -4.48 14.13
C LYS A 148 8.32 -4.01 12.69
N ALA A 149 8.01 -2.73 12.49
CA ALA A 149 8.08 -2.08 11.19
C ALA A 149 9.31 -1.17 11.06
N GLU A 150 10.02 -1.31 9.95
CA GLU A 150 11.19 -0.49 9.63
C GLU A 150 10.90 0.42 8.44
N GLU A 151 11.23 1.70 8.56
CA GLU A 151 11.03 2.66 7.48
C GLU A 151 12.02 2.41 6.33
N ILE A 152 11.49 2.25 5.13
CA ILE A 152 12.26 2.09 3.90
C ILE A 152 12.41 3.46 3.24
N LYS A 153 13.64 3.98 3.26
CA LYS A 153 13.97 5.26 2.62
C LYS A 153 14.19 5.09 1.12
N LEU A 154 13.69 6.06 0.36
CA LEU A 154 14.10 6.26 -1.02
C LEU A 154 15.53 6.84 -1.03
N ALA A 155 16.34 6.33 -1.96
CA ALA A 155 17.71 6.80 -2.17
C ALA A 155 17.74 8.23 -2.74
#